data_AF-A0A151IQU0-F1
#
_entry.id   AF-A0A151IQU0-F1
#
_cell.length_a   1.000
_cell.length_b   1.000
_cell.length_c   1.000
_cell.angle_alpha   90.00
_cell.angle_beta   90.00
_cell.angle_gamma   90.00
#
_symmetry.space_group_name_H-M   'P 1'
#
loop_
_entity.id
_entity.type
_entity.pdbx_description
1 polymer ?
#
loop_
_entity_poly.entity_id
_entity_poly.type
_entity_poly.pdbx_seq_one_letter_code
_entity_poly.pdbx_strand_id
1 'polypeptide(L)'
;MPRLTEIQSAQIVALLEVGLSQSDVAIRMGINCSTVSRVFGRYQETDSYHRRPGQGRPRVTTNREHRNIVNEALRVPTRVAR
;
A
#
# COMPACT_ATOMS: atom_id res chain seq x y z
N MET A 1 12.30 7.20 -4.30
CA MET A 1 11.19 7.92 -4.95
C MET A 1 10.14 8.29 -3.91
N PRO A 2 9.63 9.53 -3.91
CA PRO A 2 8.53 9.94 -3.04
C PRO A 2 7.26 9.13 -3.34
N ARG A 3 6.42 8.91 -2.33
CA ARG A 3 5.14 8.22 -2.49
C ARG A 3 4.14 9.17 -3.15
N LEU A 4 3.47 8.68 -4.19
CA LEU A 4 2.34 9.41 -4.78
C LEU A 4 1.20 9.52 -3.78
N THR A 5 0.56 10.69 -3.75
CA THR A 5 -0.72 10.87 -3.06
C THR A 5 -1.86 10.29 -3.90
N GLU A 6 -3.02 10.11 -3.28
CA GLU A 6 -4.22 9.64 -3.97
C GLU A 6 -4.68 10.66 -5.02
N ILE A 7 -4.57 11.96 -4.69
CA ILE A 7 -4.86 13.06 -5.61
C ILE A 7 -3.96 12.98 -6.85
N GLN A 8 -2.65 12.74 -6.67
CA GLN A 8 -1.73 12.58 -7.79
C GLN A 8 -2.06 11.34 -8.64
N SER A 9 -2.51 10.26 -7.99
CA SER A 9 -2.92 9.04 -8.70
C SER A 9 -4.17 9.28 -9.55
N ALA A 10 -5.16 10.00 -9.00
CA ALA A 10 -6.36 10.41 -9.74
C ALA A 10 -6.04 11.37 -10.89
N GLN A 11 -5.12 12.32 -10.70
CA GLN A 11 -4.65 13.20 -11.77
C GLN A 11 -3.99 12.43 -12.92
N ILE A 12 -3.16 11.42 -12.61
CA ILE A 12 -2.55 10.56 -13.64
C ILE A 12 -3.63 9.84 -14.45
N VAL A 13 -4.60 9.22 -13.78
CA VAL A 13 -5.69 8.50 -14.43
C VAL A 13 -6.52 9.43 -15.30
N ALA A 14 -6.94 10.59 -14.78
CA ALA A 14 -7.72 11.56 -15.52
C ALA A 14 -7.01 12.06 -16.80
N LEU A 15 -5.69 12.29 -16.74
CA LEU A 15 -4.93 12.69 -17.93
C LEU A 15 -4.86 11.58 -18.98
N LEU A 16 -4.74 10.32 -18.55
CA LEU A 16 -4.75 9.17 -19.46
C LEU A 16 -6.14 8.96 -20.09
N GLU A 17 -7.21 9.17 -19.33
CA GLU A 17 -8.60 9.06 -19.82
C GLU A 17 -8.95 10.14 -20.85
N VAL A 18 -8.38 11.34 -20.71
CA VAL A 18 -8.48 12.41 -21.72
C VAL A 18 -7.68 12.08 -22.99
N GLY A 19 -6.90 11.00 -23.00
CA GLY A 19 -6.20 10.48 -24.17
C GLY A 19 -4.73 10.91 -24.28
N LEU A 20 -4.13 11.47 -23.22
CA LEU A 20 -2.69 11.75 -23.24
C LEU A 20 -1.89 10.45 -23.20
N SER A 21 -0.73 10.44 -23.86
CA SER A 21 0.19 9.31 -23.77
C SER A 21 0.82 9.22 -22.37
N GLN A 22 1.22 8.02 -21.95
CA GLN A 22 1.90 7.83 -20.66
C GLN A 22 3.19 8.66 -20.55
N SER A 23 3.88 8.89 -21.69
CA SER A 23 5.08 9.73 -21.76
C SER A 23 4.76 11.19 -21.51
N ASP A 24 3.68 11.72 -22.08
CA ASP A 24 3.27 13.12 -21.88
C ASP A 24 2.84 13.36 -20.43
N VAL A 25 2.11 12.40 -19.85
CA VAL A 25 1.71 12.44 -18.44
C VAL A 25 2.92 12.42 -17.52
N ALA A 26 3.91 11.57 -17.81
CA ALA A 26 5.15 11.48 -17.05
C ALA A 26 5.94 12.81 -17.07
N ILE A 27 6.09 13.42 -18.25
CA ILE A 27 6.74 14.73 -18.41
C ILE A 27 5.97 15.82 -17.63
N ARG A 28 4.64 15.88 -17.81
CA ARG A 28 3.79 16.89 -17.16
C ARG A 28 3.82 16.81 -15.64
N MET A 29 3.88 15.60 -15.10
CA MET A 29 3.87 15.34 -13.66
C MET A 29 5.28 15.24 -13.04
N GLY A 30 6.34 15.29 -13.86
CA GLY A 30 7.72 15.16 -13.38
C GLY A 30 8.03 13.79 -12.75
N ILE A 31 7.36 12.73 -13.19
CA ILE A 31 7.53 11.37 -12.67
C ILE A 31 7.96 10.41 -13.78
N ASN A 32 8.45 9.24 -13.40
CA ASN A 32 8.87 8.22 -14.37
C ASN A 32 7.66 7.55 -15.05
N CYS A 33 7.74 7.26 -16.36
CA CYS A 33 6.69 6.56 -17.11
C CYS A 33 6.30 5.21 -16.47
N SER A 34 7.25 4.48 -15.89
CA SER A 34 6.96 3.22 -15.21
C SER A 34 6.09 3.42 -13.96
N THR A 35 6.11 4.60 -13.34
CA THR A 35 5.19 4.94 -12.25
C THR A 35 3.80 5.19 -12.78
N VAL A 36 3.66 5.92 -13.90
CA VAL A 36 2.39 6.16 -14.59
C VAL A 36 1.73 4.82 -14.98
N SER A 37 2.50 3.94 -15.63
CA SER A 37 2.05 2.59 -16.01
C SER A 37 1.56 1.77 -14.81
N ARG A 38 2.32 1.75 -13.70
CA ARG A 38 1.92 1.03 -12.47
C ARG A 38 0.68 1.60 -11.80
N VAL A 39 0.49 2.92 -11.82
CA VAL A 39 -0.71 3.57 -11.28
C VAL A 39 -1.92 3.20 -12.13
N PHE A 40 -1.81 3.33 -13.45
CA PHE A 40 -2.91 3.02 -14.35
C PHE A 40 -3.29 1.54 -14.32
N GLY A 41 -2.31 0.63 -14.32
CA GLY A 41 -2.58 -0.81 -14.19
C GLY A 41 -3.28 -1.16 -12.87
N ARG A 42 -2.90 -0.53 -11.75
CA ARG A 42 -3.62 -0.71 -10.47
C ARG A 42 -5.05 -0.18 -10.55
N TYR A 43 -5.24 0.99 -11.15
CA TYR A 43 -6.56 1.57 -11.32
C TYR A 43 -7.46 0.62 -12.12
N GLN A 44 -6.97 0.08 -13.25
CA GLN A 44 -7.70 -0.90 -14.04
C GLN A 44 -8.04 -2.20 -13.27
N GLU A 45 -7.17 -2.64 -12.36
CA GLU A 45 -7.41 -3.84 -11.56
C GLU A 45 -8.38 -3.64 -10.39
N THR A 46 -8.47 -2.44 -9.81
CA THR A 46 -9.12 -2.21 -8.51
C THR A 46 -10.17 -1.10 -8.52
N ASP A 47 -10.28 -0.35 -9.62
CA ASP A 47 -11.08 0.87 -9.76
C ASP A 47 -10.86 1.86 -8.60
N SER A 48 -9.62 1.93 -8.12
CA SER A 48 -9.26 2.68 -6.92
C SER A 48 -7.96 3.45 -7.10
N TYR A 49 -7.94 4.68 -6.57
CA TYR A 49 -6.75 5.52 -6.46
C TYR A 49 -5.94 5.23 -5.19
N HIS A 50 -6.50 4.42 -4.28
CA HIS A 50 -5.85 4.08 -3.03
C HIS A 50 -4.64 3.20 -3.26
N ARG A 51 -3.61 3.44 -2.44
CA ARG A 51 -2.47 2.53 -2.39
C ARG A 51 -2.91 1.23 -1.72
N ARG A 52 -2.56 0.08 -2.32
CA ARG A 52 -2.70 -1.22 -1.65
C ARG A 52 -1.96 -1.21 -0.31
N PRO A 53 -2.60 -1.64 0.79
CA PRO A 53 -1.91 -1.80 2.06
C PRO A 53 -0.72 -2.75 1.87
N GLY A 54 0.42 -2.40 2.49
CA GLY A 54 1.56 -3.29 2.49
C GLY A 54 1.23 -4.53 3.34
N GLN A 55 1.73 -5.69 2.94
CA GLN A 55 1.49 -6.95 3.67
C GLN A 55 2.26 -7.04 5.00
N GLY A 56 3.07 -6.03 5.33
CA GLY A 56 3.88 -6.02 6.55
C GLY A 56 4.85 -7.21 6.63
N ARG A 57 5.54 -7.32 7.76
CA ARG A 57 6.26 -8.54 8.10
C ARG A 57 5.28 -9.47 8.84
N PRO A 58 5.17 -10.75 8.47
CA PRO A 58 4.39 -11.71 9.23
C PRO A 58 4.83 -11.73 10.70
N ARG A 59 3.86 -11.93 11.61
CA ARG A 59 4.17 -12.10 13.04
C ARG A 59 4.93 -13.42 13.23
N VAL A 60 5.88 -13.41 14.16
CA VAL A 60 6.61 -14.63 14.57
C VAL A 60 5.66 -15.61 15.25
N THR A 61 4.70 -15.09 16.01
CA THR A 61 3.72 -15.89 16.75
C THR A 61 2.45 -16.11 15.95
N THR A 62 1.90 -17.32 16.06
CA THR A 62 0.58 -17.65 15.55
C THR A 62 -0.52 -17.02 16.41
N ASN A 63 -1.74 -16.93 15.88
CA ASN A 63 -2.90 -16.43 16.64
C ASN A 63 -3.14 -17.23 17.94
N ARG A 64 -2.87 -18.53 17.93
CA ARG A 64 -3.03 -19.40 19.10
C ARG A 64 -1.95 -19.11 20.15
N GLU A 65 -0.70 -19.02 19.75
CA GLU A 65 0.42 -18.68 20.64
C GLU A 65 0.22 -17.30 21.26
N HIS A 66 -0.21 -16.32 20.46
CA HIS A 66 -0.48 -14.98 20.97
C HIS A 66 -1.59 -14.99 22.04
N ARG A 67 -2.69 -15.73 21.83
CA ARG A 67 -3.73 -15.91 22.85
C ARG A 67 -3.20 -16.59 24.11
N ASN A 68 -2.34 -17.60 23.96
CA ASN A 68 -1.72 -18.27 25.09
C ASN A 68 -0.84 -17.31 25.90
N ILE A 69 -0.02 -16.51 25.22
CA ILE A 69 0.83 -15.48 25.86
C ILE A 69 -0.03 -14.48 26.65
N VAL A 70 -1.12 -13.99 26.06
CA VAL A 70 -2.04 -13.04 26.74
C VAL A 70 -2.69 -13.70 27.96
N ASN A 71 -3.20 -14.92 27.83
CA ASN A 71 -3.83 -15.64 28.94
C ASN A 71 -2.83 -15.95 30.06
N GLU A 72 -1.59 -16.30 29.70
CA GLU A 72 -0.54 -16.58 30.68
C GLU A 72 -0.11 -15.31 31.40
N ALA A 73 -0.04 -14.16 30.71
CA ALA A 73 0.23 -12.87 31.33
C ALA A 73 -0.86 -12.45 32.33
N LEU A 74 -2.13 -12.74 32.01
CA LEU A 74 -3.26 -12.49 32.93
C LEU A 74 -3.26 -13.44 34.14
N ARG A 75 -2.88 -14.70 33.94
CA ARG A 75 -2.88 -15.71 35.01
C ARG A 75 -1.67 -15.60 35.93
N VAL A 76 -0.49 -15.36 35.35
CA VAL A 76 0.79 -15.29 36.06
C VAL A 76 1.65 -14.16 35.44
N PRO A 77 1.47 -12.90 35.90
CA PRO A 77 2.11 -11.73 35.30
C PRO A 77 3.64 -11.80 35.23
N THR A 78 4.28 -12.48 36.18
CA THR A 78 5.74 -12.58 36.29
C THR A 78 6.38 -13.50 35.26
N ARG A 79 5.60 -14.38 34.61
CA ARG A 79 6.14 -15.45 33.75
C ARG A 79 6.37 -14.99 32.31
N VAL A 80 5.60 -14.00 31.85
CA VAL A 80 5.66 -13.48 30.47
C VAL A 80 6.59 -12.26 30.36
N ALA A 81 6.91 -11.61 31.48
CA ALA A 81 7.91 -10.55 31.55
C ALA A 81 9.32 -11.17 31.62
N ARG A 82 10.00 -11.29 30.48
CA ARG A 82 11.43 -11.60 30.42
C ARG A 82 12.13 -10.73 29.40
#